data_AF-A0A8J2SUX5-F1
#
_entry.id   AF-A0A8J2SUX5-F1
#
_cell.length_a   1.000
_cell.length_b   1.000
_cell.length_c   1.000
_cell.angle_alpha   90.00
_cell.angle_beta   90.00
_cell.angle_gamma   90.00
#
_symmetry.space_group_name_H-M   'P 1'
#
loop_
_entity.id
_entity.type
_entity.pdbx_description
1 polymer ?
#
loop_
_entity_poly.entity_id
_entity_poly.type
_entity_poly.pdbx_seq_one_letter_code
_entity_poly.pdbx_strand_id
1 'polypeptide(L)'
;MSTTPQKRATQHTPFSPRPKAQTPRTPKTPGAASPTKRGARTAGPGRFSRAGVQLTKAGVAFGDAFKALGQAVGALVTAPPASSAKAQFHTVVIGSENPVKVGAVTAVVADYPEVIRPGTVLESVTVPSGVPAQPVGLAVVVSGARRRARNAHEAAGGGSRTLAFGIESGLIEVPRESTEHKLARYFDVCVVALYDGGHMTLGLSCAFQIPPAIAAKVMGDEAMDLSEATVAAGYSKDGAIGSKGGLIGALTRGRVTRRDYTIQAIRMALTEREPRASRGLPAASLRNTVAVTEA
;
A
#
# COMPACT_ATOMS: atom_id res chain seq x y z
N MET A 1 -42.68 -44.08 -5.14
CA MET A 1 -41.80 -42.93 -5.46
C MET A 1 -41.92 -41.91 -4.33
N SER A 2 -40.89 -41.76 -3.51
CA SER A 2 -40.73 -40.61 -2.60
C SER A 2 -39.26 -40.56 -2.18
N THR A 3 -38.50 -39.69 -2.83
CA THR A 3 -37.09 -39.43 -2.52
C THR A 3 -37.00 -38.14 -1.72
N THR A 4 -36.80 -38.26 -0.41
CA THR A 4 -36.45 -37.13 0.45
C THR A 4 -34.95 -36.85 0.33
N PRO A 5 -34.50 -35.60 0.08
CA PRO A 5 -33.08 -35.30 -0.06
C PRO A 5 -32.40 -35.19 1.32
N GLN A 6 -31.34 -35.99 1.51
CA GLN A 6 -30.44 -35.90 2.67
C GLN A 6 -29.69 -34.56 2.66
N LYS A 7 -29.83 -33.78 3.75
CA LYS A 7 -29.03 -32.59 4.01
C LYS A 7 -27.56 -32.98 4.20
N ARG A 8 -26.68 -32.38 3.38
CA ARG A 8 -25.22 -32.51 3.46
C ARG A 8 -24.74 -31.84 4.75
N ALA A 9 -24.22 -32.62 5.69
CA ALA A 9 -23.61 -32.10 6.92
C ALA A 9 -22.33 -31.32 6.57
N THR A 10 -22.27 -30.05 6.97
CA THR A 10 -21.05 -29.23 6.93
C THR A 10 -20.07 -29.79 7.95
N GLN A 11 -18.99 -30.42 7.48
CA GLN A 11 -17.88 -30.83 8.33
C GLN A 11 -17.13 -29.57 8.79
N HIS A 12 -17.37 -29.15 10.03
CA HIS A 12 -16.49 -28.24 10.73
C HIS A 12 -15.25 -29.03 11.18
N THR A 13 -14.14 -28.91 10.47
CA THR A 13 -12.84 -29.31 11.00
C THR A 13 -12.40 -28.29 12.07
N PRO A 14 -12.27 -28.68 13.35
CA PRO A 14 -11.82 -27.76 14.38
C PRO A 14 -10.34 -27.40 14.17
N PHE A 15 -10.03 -26.11 14.29
CA PHE A 15 -8.66 -25.61 14.31
C PHE A 15 -7.92 -26.20 15.51
N SER A 16 -6.99 -27.13 15.28
CA SER A 16 -6.15 -27.68 16.34
C SER A 16 -5.02 -26.68 16.67
N PRO A 17 -4.94 -26.15 17.90
CA PRO A 17 -3.83 -25.28 18.29
C PRO A 17 -2.52 -26.09 18.35
N ARG A 18 -1.44 -25.54 17.80
CA ARG A 18 -0.08 -26.06 18.00
C ARG A 18 0.28 -26.07 19.50
N PRO A 19 1.11 -27.02 19.97
CA PRO A 19 1.54 -27.08 21.37
C PRO A 19 2.24 -25.78 21.78
N LYS A 20 1.91 -25.32 23.00
CA LYS A 20 2.38 -24.05 23.58
C LYS A 20 3.89 -24.07 23.77
N ALA A 21 4.58 -23.06 23.23
CA ALA A 21 5.95 -22.75 23.63
C ALA A 21 5.97 -22.29 25.10
N GLN A 22 6.96 -22.75 25.86
CA GLN A 22 7.12 -22.46 27.29
C GLN A 22 7.17 -20.95 27.56
N THR A 23 6.39 -20.50 28.54
CA THR A 23 6.27 -19.10 28.97
C THR A 23 7.51 -18.65 29.76
N PRO A 24 8.15 -17.52 29.42
CA PRO A 24 9.10 -16.87 30.32
C PRO A 24 8.37 -16.26 31.52
N ARG A 25 8.97 -16.38 32.70
CA ARG A 25 8.46 -15.88 33.99
C ARG A 25 8.34 -14.34 33.99
N THR A 26 7.23 -13.83 34.50
CA THR A 26 6.97 -12.40 34.75
C THR A 26 7.72 -11.89 35.99
N PRO A 27 8.40 -10.72 35.95
CA PRO A 27 8.83 -10.01 37.14
C PRO A 27 7.66 -9.25 37.78
N LYS A 28 7.65 -9.23 39.11
CA LYS A 28 6.64 -8.63 39.99
C LYS A 28 6.58 -7.10 39.88
N THR A 29 5.37 -6.54 39.83
CA THR A 29 5.05 -5.12 40.06
C THR A 29 5.07 -4.78 41.55
N PRO A 30 5.42 -3.53 41.94
CA PRO A 30 4.97 -2.96 43.20
C PRO A 30 4.02 -1.77 43.00
N GLY A 31 2.93 -1.77 43.78
CA GLY A 31 2.46 -0.59 44.52
C GLY A 31 1.43 0.32 43.84
N ALA A 32 0.15 0.13 44.18
CA ALA A 32 -0.94 1.06 43.92
C ALA A 32 -0.92 2.27 44.88
N ALA A 33 -1.37 3.43 44.39
CA ALA A 33 -1.92 4.51 45.20
C ALA A 33 -3.09 5.16 44.45
N SER A 34 -4.19 5.42 45.17
CA SER A 34 -5.42 6.07 44.72
C SER A 34 -5.82 7.12 45.78
N PRO A 35 -6.90 7.91 45.63
CA PRO A 35 -6.96 9.14 44.84
C PRO A 35 -7.29 10.37 45.72
N THR A 36 -7.11 11.60 45.22
CA THR A 36 -7.61 12.81 45.88
C THR A 36 -8.65 13.56 45.04
N LYS A 37 -9.75 13.91 45.73
CA LYS A 37 -10.95 14.62 45.27
C LYS A 37 -10.69 16.12 45.05
N ARG A 38 -11.37 16.69 44.05
CA ARG A 38 -11.95 18.06 43.97
C ARG A 38 -12.45 18.26 42.52
N GLY A 39 -13.60 18.83 42.19
CA GLY A 39 -14.71 19.42 42.91
C GLY A 39 -15.78 19.75 41.85
N ALA A 40 -17.05 19.56 42.17
CA ALA A 40 -18.17 19.79 41.28
C ALA A 40 -18.43 21.29 41.08
N ARG A 41 -18.80 21.70 39.85
CA ARG A 41 -19.63 22.89 39.61
C ARG A 41 -20.65 22.59 38.51
N THR A 42 -21.91 22.77 38.88
CA THR A 42 -23.13 22.71 38.09
C THR A 42 -23.33 24.00 37.31
N ALA A 43 -23.75 23.92 36.04
CA ALA A 43 -24.33 25.03 35.30
C ALA A 43 -25.57 24.54 34.54
N GLY A 44 -26.71 25.21 34.76
CA GLY A 44 -28.03 24.84 34.24
C GLY A 44 -28.26 25.17 32.76
N PRO A 45 -29.45 24.84 32.22
CA PRO A 45 -29.70 24.85 30.79
C PRO A 45 -30.09 26.26 30.30
N GLY A 46 -29.23 26.85 29.47
CA GLY A 46 -29.51 28.08 28.74
C GLY A 46 -30.36 27.82 27.50
N ARG A 47 -31.52 28.48 27.44
CA ARG A 47 -32.42 28.56 26.28
C ARG A 47 -31.70 29.09 25.03
N PHE A 48 -31.74 28.37 23.93
CA PHE A 48 -31.38 28.88 22.61
C PHE A 48 -32.60 29.52 21.94
N SER A 49 -32.52 30.83 21.68
CA SER A 49 -33.44 31.58 20.83
C SER A 49 -33.07 31.40 19.36
N ARG A 50 -34.06 31.13 18.50
CA ARG A 50 -33.93 31.04 17.05
C ARG A 50 -33.74 32.44 16.46
N ALA A 51 -32.57 32.73 15.91
CA ALA A 51 -32.37 33.81 14.95
C ALA A 51 -32.29 33.22 13.53
N GLY A 52 -33.19 33.64 12.67
CA GLY A 52 -33.28 33.19 11.27
C GLY A 52 -32.06 33.65 10.46
N VAL A 53 -31.53 32.73 9.66
CA VAL A 53 -30.51 33.03 8.65
C VAL A 53 -31.23 33.32 7.33
N GLN A 54 -31.12 34.57 6.87
CA GLN A 54 -31.49 34.96 5.51
C GLN A 54 -30.48 34.36 4.52
N LEU A 55 -30.95 33.50 3.63
CA LEU A 55 -30.19 33.01 2.48
C LEU A 55 -30.14 34.10 1.40
N THR A 56 -28.99 34.77 1.27
CA THR A 56 -28.71 35.64 0.11
C THR A 56 -28.32 34.80 -1.11
N LYS A 57 -28.74 35.27 -2.29
CA LYS A 57 -28.58 34.70 -3.65
C LYS A 57 -27.11 34.42 -4.05
N ALA A 58 -26.45 33.45 -3.42
CA ALA A 58 -25.13 32.94 -3.81
C ALA A 58 -25.18 31.50 -4.38
N GLY A 59 -26.36 30.87 -4.40
CA GLY A 59 -26.53 29.47 -4.81
C GLY A 59 -26.67 29.22 -6.32
N VAL A 60 -26.92 30.26 -7.12
CA VAL A 60 -27.13 30.09 -8.58
C VAL A 60 -25.80 30.11 -9.35
N ALA A 61 -24.77 30.79 -8.83
CA ALA A 61 -23.45 30.88 -9.48
C ALA A 61 -22.59 29.62 -9.35
N PHE A 62 -22.94 28.69 -8.44
CA PHE A 62 -22.16 27.46 -8.23
C PHE A 62 -22.47 26.38 -9.27
N GLY A 63 -23.69 26.34 -9.81
CA GLY A 63 -24.11 25.36 -10.81
C GLY A 63 -23.49 25.61 -12.19
N ASP A 64 -23.40 26.87 -12.59
CA ASP A 64 -22.84 27.24 -13.90
C ASP A 64 -21.32 27.08 -13.93
N ALA A 65 -20.64 27.34 -12.81
CA ALA A 65 -19.21 27.07 -12.65
C ALA A 65 -18.90 25.55 -12.74
N PHE A 66 -19.76 24.70 -12.19
CA PHE A 66 -19.59 23.24 -12.26
C PHE A 66 -19.88 22.68 -13.67
N LYS A 67 -20.83 23.27 -14.40
CA LYS A 67 -21.12 22.94 -15.80
C LYS A 67 -19.99 23.37 -16.74
N ALA A 68 -19.46 24.58 -16.55
CA ALA A 68 -18.31 25.06 -17.32
C ALA A 68 -17.04 24.25 -17.02
N LEU A 69 -16.83 23.85 -15.76
CA LEU A 69 -15.75 22.94 -15.40
C LEU A 69 -15.96 21.57 -16.05
N GLY A 70 -17.16 20.98 -15.97
CA GLY A 70 -17.49 19.70 -16.60
C GLY A 70 -17.32 19.67 -18.13
N GLN A 71 -17.62 20.78 -18.81
CA GLN A 71 -17.38 20.92 -20.25
C GLN A 71 -15.89 21.18 -20.60
N ALA A 72 -15.13 21.79 -19.69
CA ALA A 72 -13.68 21.97 -19.84
C ALA A 72 -12.87 20.70 -19.48
N VAL A 73 -13.38 19.81 -18.60
CA VAL A 73 -12.73 18.51 -18.31
C VAL A 73 -13.05 17.46 -19.40
N GLY A 74 -14.08 17.69 -20.22
CA GLY A 74 -14.46 16.80 -21.33
C GLY A 74 -13.48 16.76 -22.51
N ALA A 75 -12.52 17.70 -22.58
CA ALA A 75 -11.60 17.85 -23.70
C ALA A 75 -10.16 17.36 -23.44
N LEU A 76 -9.87 16.74 -22.29
CA LEU A 76 -8.53 16.21 -22.00
C LEU A 76 -8.55 14.89 -21.23
N VAL A 77 -9.49 14.01 -21.56
CA VAL A 77 -9.35 12.57 -21.31
C VAL A 77 -9.35 11.90 -22.67
N THR A 78 -8.20 11.92 -23.33
CA THR A 78 -7.97 11.00 -24.44
C THR A 78 -8.00 9.60 -23.85
N ALA A 79 -9.02 8.81 -24.22
CA ALA A 79 -8.99 7.39 -23.94
C ALA A 79 -7.65 6.83 -24.44
N PRO A 80 -6.94 6.00 -23.65
CA PRO A 80 -5.72 5.38 -24.14
C PRO A 80 -6.05 4.63 -25.43
N PRO A 81 -5.24 4.78 -26.49
CA PRO A 81 -5.51 4.13 -27.77
C PRO A 81 -5.69 2.62 -27.54
N ALA A 82 -6.71 2.05 -28.20
CA ALA A 82 -6.96 0.62 -28.21
C ALA A 82 -5.66 -0.12 -28.57
N SER A 83 -5.20 -0.97 -27.65
CA SER A 83 -3.88 -1.58 -27.67
C SER A 83 -3.69 -2.44 -28.93
N SER A 84 -2.90 -1.94 -29.88
CA SER A 84 -1.97 -2.81 -30.61
C SER A 84 -1.06 -3.48 -29.58
N ALA A 85 -0.63 -4.72 -29.80
CA ALA A 85 0.22 -5.43 -28.86
C ALA A 85 1.44 -4.57 -28.50
N LYS A 86 1.51 -4.07 -27.25
CA LYS A 86 2.67 -3.31 -26.80
C LYS A 86 3.89 -4.23 -26.89
N ALA A 87 4.95 -3.76 -27.54
CA ALA A 87 6.20 -4.51 -27.66
C ALA A 87 6.74 -4.85 -26.26
N GLN A 88 7.19 -6.09 -26.08
CA GLN A 88 7.80 -6.56 -24.83
C GLN A 88 9.10 -5.80 -24.51
N PHE A 89 9.40 -5.66 -23.22
CA PHE A 89 10.66 -5.09 -22.75
C PHE A 89 11.80 -6.12 -22.88
N HIS A 90 12.97 -5.68 -23.36
CA HIS A 90 14.17 -6.50 -23.59
C HIS A 90 15.26 -6.28 -22.54
N THR A 91 15.13 -5.21 -21.75
CA THR A 91 16.02 -4.88 -20.66
C THR A 91 15.19 -4.52 -19.45
N VAL A 92 15.54 -5.08 -18.30
CA VAL A 92 15.00 -4.76 -16.99
C VAL A 92 16.10 -4.15 -16.15
N VAL A 93 15.87 -2.95 -15.63
CA VAL A 93 16.86 -2.23 -14.82
C VAL A 93 16.28 -1.97 -13.44
N ILE A 94 17.01 -2.34 -12.40
CA ILE A 94 16.55 -2.26 -11.01
C ILE A 94 17.30 -1.13 -10.32
N GLY A 95 16.58 -0.09 -9.89
CA GLY A 95 17.13 1.06 -9.15
C GLY A 95 17.50 0.76 -7.70
N SER A 96 18.05 -0.43 -7.44
CA SER A 96 18.55 -0.90 -6.15
C SER A 96 19.45 -2.14 -6.33
N GLU A 97 20.53 -2.21 -5.55
CA GLU A 97 21.40 -3.39 -5.44
C GLU A 97 21.07 -4.27 -4.22
N ASN A 98 19.99 -3.96 -3.50
CA ASN A 98 19.60 -4.80 -2.37
C ASN A 98 19.23 -6.21 -2.87
N PRO A 99 19.88 -7.29 -2.36
CA PRO A 99 19.72 -8.63 -2.90
C PRO A 99 18.29 -9.16 -2.80
N VAL A 100 17.52 -8.73 -1.78
CA VAL A 100 16.11 -9.11 -1.63
C VAL A 100 15.25 -8.48 -2.72
N LYS A 101 15.51 -7.21 -3.04
CA LYS A 101 14.78 -6.48 -4.08
C LYS A 101 15.12 -7.02 -5.46
N VAL A 102 16.42 -7.24 -5.74
CA VAL A 102 16.88 -7.86 -6.99
C VAL A 102 16.31 -9.27 -7.15
N GLY A 103 16.35 -10.08 -6.09
CA GLY A 103 15.79 -11.43 -6.09
C GLY A 103 14.26 -11.46 -6.21
N ALA A 104 13.55 -10.40 -5.78
CA ALA A 104 12.12 -10.26 -5.99
C ALA A 104 11.77 -9.94 -7.46
N VAL A 105 12.49 -8.99 -8.08
CA VAL A 105 12.31 -8.69 -9.52
C VAL A 105 12.64 -9.91 -10.37
N THR A 106 13.78 -10.55 -10.11
CA THR A 106 14.20 -11.76 -10.84
C THR A 106 13.15 -12.86 -10.78
N ALA A 107 12.49 -13.06 -9.64
CA ALA A 107 11.42 -14.04 -9.50
C ALA A 107 10.17 -13.70 -10.32
N VAL A 108 9.82 -12.41 -10.41
CA VAL A 108 8.60 -11.98 -11.09
C VAL A 108 8.79 -11.89 -12.60
N VAL A 109 9.97 -11.51 -13.09
CA VAL A 109 10.21 -11.30 -14.53
C VAL A 109 9.82 -12.53 -15.37
N ALA A 110 10.08 -13.74 -14.88
CA ALA A 110 9.75 -14.98 -15.59
C ALA A 110 8.23 -15.25 -15.67
N ASP A 111 7.43 -14.71 -14.75
CA ASP A 111 5.97 -14.91 -14.70
C ASP A 111 5.21 -14.04 -15.72
N TYR A 112 5.89 -13.08 -16.37
CA TYR A 112 5.26 -12.06 -17.22
C TYR A 112 5.83 -12.03 -18.66
N PRO A 113 5.83 -13.17 -19.40
CA PRO A 113 6.42 -13.25 -20.73
C PRO A 113 5.74 -12.31 -21.75
N GLU A 114 4.48 -11.95 -21.53
CA GLU A 114 3.74 -11.03 -22.41
C GLU A 114 4.12 -9.56 -22.24
N VAL A 115 4.74 -9.21 -21.12
CA VAL A 115 5.20 -7.84 -20.81
C VAL A 115 6.72 -7.74 -20.95
N ILE A 116 7.44 -8.76 -20.48
CA ILE A 116 8.89 -8.79 -20.41
C ILE A 116 9.37 -10.01 -21.21
N ARG A 117 10.23 -9.77 -22.19
CA ARG A 117 10.68 -10.79 -23.13
C ARG A 117 11.46 -11.90 -22.41
N PRO A 118 11.21 -13.18 -22.73
CA PRO A 118 12.09 -14.27 -22.29
C PRO A 118 13.54 -14.05 -22.72
N GLY A 119 14.49 -14.22 -21.78
CA GLY A 119 15.90 -13.91 -21.99
C GLY A 119 16.24 -12.42 -21.91
N THR A 120 15.37 -11.60 -21.30
CA THR A 120 15.64 -10.18 -21.01
C THR A 120 16.97 -10.02 -20.26
N VAL A 121 17.68 -8.93 -20.55
CA VAL A 121 18.86 -8.54 -19.76
C VAL A 121 18.37 -7.94 -18.44
N LEU A 122 18.90 -8.40 -17.31
CA LEU A 122 18.56 -7.89 -15.99
C LEU A 122 19.79 -7.20 -15.37
N GLU A 123 19.64 -5.91 -15.10
CA GLU A 123 20.68 -5.06 -14.52
C GLU A 123 20.20 -4.48 -13.20
N SER A 124 21.11 -4.31 -12.24
CA SER A 124 20.86 -3.56 -11.01
C SER A 124 21.83 -2.40 -10.93
N VAL A 125 21.31 -1.24 -10.54
CA VAL A 125 22.10 -0.01 -10.44
C VAL A 125 21.75 0.72 -9.15
N THR A 126 22.77 1.14 -8.41
CA THR A 126 22.60 2.07 -7.29
C THR A 126 22.31 3.47 -7.82
N VAL A 127 21.10 3.96 -7.51
CA VAL A 127 20.63 5.30 -7.87
C VAL A 127 20.04 6.02 -6.65
N PRO A 128 20.12 7.36 -6.59
CA PRO A 128 19.54 8.11 -5.48
C PRO A 128 18.01 8.05 -5.51
N SER A 129 17.37 7.93 -4.34
CA SER A 129 15.91 8.10 -4.20
C SER A 129 15.51 9.55 -4.00
N GLY A 130 16.44 10.40 -3.55
CA GLY A 130 16.21 11.81 -3.21
C GLY A 130 15.24 12.05 -2.04
N VAL A 131 14.90 11.00 -1.29
CA VAL A 131 14.16 11.06 -0.02
C VAL A 131 15.10 10.68 1.14
N PRO A 132 14.72 10.96 2.40
CA PRO A 132 15.45 10.47 3.56
C PRO A 132 15.65 8.95 3.55
N ALA A 133 16.70 8.47 4.23
CA ALA A 133 17.04 7.05 4.30
C ALA A 133 15.90 6.17 4.84
N GLN A 134 15.11 6.71 5.79
CA GLN A 134 13.86 6.13 6.27
C GLN A 134 12.68 7.01 5.85
N PRO A 135 12.05 6.75 4.69
CA PRO A 135 10.91 7.52 4.23
C PRO A 135 9.70 7.35 5.17
N VAL A 136 9.06 8.47 5.51
CA VAL A 136 7.82 8.50 6.30
C VAL A 136 6.78 9.32 5.53
N GLY A 137 5.58 8.75 5.39
CA GLY A 137 4.46 9.32 4.62
C GLY A 137 4.38 8.76 3.20
N LEU A 138 3.18 8.37 2.78
CA LEU A 138 2.96 7.69 1.49
C LEU A 138 3.50 8.50 0.30
N ALA A 139 3.26 9.81 0.28
CA ALA A 139 3.74 10.69 -0.79
C ALA A 139 5.27 10.68 -0.91
N VAL A 140 5.98 10.62 0.22
CA VAL A 140 7.44 10.56 0.26
C VAL A 140 7.92 9.20 -0.27
N VAL A 141 7.35 8.09 0.21
CA VAL A 141 7.72 6.74 -0.26
C VAL A 141 7.49 6.60 -1.77
N VAL A 142 6.33 7.07 -2.27
CA VAL A 142 6.01 7.08 -3.71
C VAL A 142 7.01 7.94 -4.48
N SER A 143 7.33 9.13 -3.99
CA SER A 143 8.34 9.99 -4.63
C SER A 143 9.72 9.32 -4.73
N GLY A 144 10.14 8.62 -3.68
CA GLY A 144 11.39 7.84 -3.68
C GLY A 144 11.38 6.73 -4.74
N ALA A 145 10.31 5.93 -4.79
CA ALA A 145 10.16 4.87 -5.78
C ALA A 145 10.17 5.43 -7.22
N ARG A 146 9.41 6.52 -7.48
CA ARG A 146 9.37 7.16 -8.80
C ARG A 146 10.73 7.67 -9.25
N ARG A 147 11.48 8.32 -8.36
CA ARG A 147 12.83 8.84 -8.66
C ARG A 147 13.81 7.71 -8.94
N ARG A 148 13.81 6.66 -8.13
CA ARG A 148 14.63 5.47 -8.41
C ARG A 148 14.34 4.88 -9.79
N ALA A 149 13.06 4.76 -10.18
CA ALA A 149 12.69 4.22 -11.48
C ALA A 149 13.20 5.09 -12.64
N ARG A 150 13.04 6.42 -12.55
CA ARG A 150 13.54 7.35 -13.59
C ARG A 150 15.05 7.32 -13.69
N ASN A 151 15.74 7.47 -12.55
CA ASN A 151 17.20 7.49 -12.50
C ASN A 151 17.80 6.18 -13.01
N ALA A 152 17.17 5.04 -12.72
CA ALA A 152 17.61 3.74 -13.23
C ALA A 152 17.42 3.62 -14.75
N HIS A 153 16.30 4.13 -15.30
CA HIS A 153 16.06 4.15 -16.75
C HIS A 153 17.10 5.02 -17.47
N GLU A 154 17.38 6.20 -16.92
CA GLU A 154 18.38 7.14 -17.44
C GLU A 154 19.80 6.55 -17.36
N ALA A 155 20.17 5.93 -16.24
CA ALA A 155 21.48 5.31 -16.06
C ALA A 155 21.73 4.16 -17.05
N ALA A 156 20.67 3.48 -17.52
CA ALA A 156 20.74 2.45 -18.54
C ALA A 156 20.62 2.99 -19.99
N GLY A 157 20.75 4.30 -20.18
CA GLY A 157 20.74 4.94 -21.50
C GLY A 157 19.35 5.21 -22.09
N GLY A 158 18.27 5.01 -21.32
CA GLY A 158 16.93 5.46 -21.70
C GLY A 158 16.27 4.68 -22.85
N GLY A 159 16.66 3.43 -23.07
CA GLY A 159 16.18 2.61 -24.19
C GLY A 159 14.65 2.45 -24.27
N SER A 160 14.12 2.45 -25.49
CA SER A 160 12.66 2.31 -25.76
C SER A 160 12.08 0.93 -25.44
N ARG A 161 12.93 -0.07 -25.20
CA ARG A 161 12.55 -1.42 -24.73
C ARG A 161 13.10 -1.73 -23.33
N THR A 162 13.35 -0.69 -22.54
CA THR A 162 13.84 -0.80 -21.17
C THR A 162 12.70 -0.54 -20.18
N LEU A 163 12.52 -1.45 -19.22
CA LEU A 163 11.62 -1.26 -18.08
C LEU A 163 12.43 -1.10 -16.80
N ALA A 164 12.35 0.08 -16.20
CA ALA A 164 13.05 0.40 -14.97
C ALA A 164 12.16 0.26 -13.73
N PHE A 165 12.72 -0.35 -12.68
CA PHE A 165 12.07 -0.66 -11.42
C PHE A 165 12.63 0.25 -10.32
N GLY A 166 11.80 1.11 -9.77
CA GLY A 166 12.09 1.83 -8.54
C GLY A 166 11.36 1.19 -7.37
N ILE A 167 12.09 0.75 -6.35
CA ILE A 167 11.53 -0.01 -5.22
C ILE A 167 11.90 0.69 -3.92
N GLU A 168 10.92 1.24 -3.21
CA GLU A 168 11.12 1.98 -1.96
C GLU A 168 10.20 1.45 -0.86
N SER A 169 10.78 1.12 0.29
CA SER A 169 10.03 0.79 1.50
C SER A 169 10.03 1.99 2.42
N GLY A 170 8.97 2.18 3.18
CA GLY A 170 8.92 3.21 4.20
C GLY A 170 7.67 3.08 5.06
N LEU A 171 7.48 4.06 5.95
CA LEU A 171 6.37 4.05 6.88
C LEU A 171 5.23 4.94 6.36
N ILE A 172 4.00 4.48 6.54
CA ILE A 172 2.78 5.26 6.32
C ILE A 172 2.02 5.40 7.64
N GLU A 173 1.21 6.44 7.74
CA GLU A 173 0.27 6.60 8.83
C GLU A 173 -1.09 6.04 8.44
N VAL A 174 -1.63 5.18 9.30
CA VAL A 174 -3.01 4.71 9.22
C VAL A 174 -3.82 5.40 10.32
N PRO A 175 -5.00 5.99 10.01
CA PRO A 175 -5.85 6.62 11.00
C PRO A 175 -6.17 5.68 12.16
N ARG A 176 -6.21 6.23 13.37
CA ARG A 176 -6.60 5.50 14.58
C ARG A 176 -7.92 6.03 15.11
N GLU A 177 -8.66 5.13 15.75
CA GLU A 177 -9.87 5.49 16.50
C GLU A 177 -9.55 6.08 17.88
N SER A 178 -8.44 5.65 18.51
CA SER A 178 -8.03 6.09 19.85
C SER A 178 -6.78 6.98 19.81
N THR A 179 -6.71 7.92 20.77
CA THR A 179 -5.54 8.76 21.05
C THR A 179 -4.50 8.05 21.93
N GLU A 180 -4.85 6.90 22.53
CA GLU A 180 -3.91 6.06 23.25
C GLU A 180 -2.90 5.42 22.31
N HIS A 181 -1.64 5.30 22.74
CA HIS A 181 -0.53 4.75 21.97
C HIS A 181 -0.31 5.44 20.61
N LYS A 182 0.02 6.75 20.64
CA LYS A 182 0.29 7.61 19.47
C LYS A 182 1.28 7.08 18.43
N LEU A 183 2.08 6.06 18.76
CA LEU A 183 3.02 5.44 17.82
C LEU A 183 2.46 4.20 17.11
N ALA A 184 1.33 3.65 17.56
CA ALA A 184 0.64 2.52 16.92
C ALA A 184 -0.09 2.87 15.59
N ARG A 185 0.33 3.91 14.86
CA ARG A 185 -0.28 4.34 13.58
C ARG A 185 0.64 4.08 12.41
N TYR A 186 1.89 3.71 12.68
CA TYR A 186 2.87 3.53 11.64
C TYR A 186 2.81 2.11 11.10
N PHE A 187 2.69 2.01 9.80
CA PHE A 187 2.68 0.77 9.06
C PHE A 187 3.82 0.81 8.06
N ASP A 188 4.58 -0.27 7.93
CA ASP A 188 5.54 -0.41 6.84
C ASP A 188 4.83 -0.85 5.57
N VAL A 189 5.24 -0.26 4.44
CA VAL A 189 4.78 -0.61 3.11
C VAL A 189 5.94 -0.52 2.12
N CYS A 190 5.89 -1.33 1.06
CA CYS A 190 6.76 -1.21 -0.10
C CYS A 190 5.98 -0.65 -1.29
N VAL A 191 6.52 0.39 -1.93
CA VAL A 191 6.03 0.95 -3.19
C VAL A 191 7.00 0.55 -4.31
N VAL A 192 6.46 0.07 -5.41
CA VAL A 192 7.18 -0.20 -6.65
C VAL A 192 6.67 0.74 -7.73
N ALA A 193 7.58 1.41 -8.43
CA ALA A 193 7.31 2.20 -9.62
C ALA A 193 7.97 1.55 -10.83
N LEU A 194 7.22 1.35 -11.91
CA LEU A 194 7.72 0.83 -13.18
C LEU A 194 7.68 1.92 -14.24
N TYR A 195 8.83 2.22 -14.83
CA TYR A 195 8.99 3.31 -15.80
C TYR A 195 9.62 2.81 -17.11
N ASP A 196 9.06 3.19 -18.24
CA ASP A 196 9.51 2.78 -19.58
C ASP A 196 10.04 3.95 -20.43
N GLY A 197 10.29 5.11 -19.81
CA GLY A 197 10.70 6.33 -20.51
C GLY A 197 9.55 7.30 -20.83
N GLY A 198 8.29 6.88 -20.74
CA GLY A 198 7.14 7.77 -20.96
C GLY A 198 5.97 7.55 -20.02
N HIS A 199 5.72 6.31 -19.63
CA HIS A 199 4.61 5.90 -18.79
C HIS A 199 5.10 5.28 -17.48
N MET A 200 4.34 5.52 -16.40
CA MET A 200 4.68 5.05 -15.07
C MET A 200 3.49 4.36 -14.41
N THR A 201 3.71 3.15 -13.92
CA THR A 201 2.73 2.42 -13.10
C THR A 201 3.27 2.24 -11.68
N LEU A 202 2.36 2.15 -10.71
CA LEU A 202 2.68 1.98 -9.31
C LEU A 202 2.01 0.73 -8.75
N GLY A 203 2.69 0.05 -7.84
CA GLY A 203 2.14 -1.05 -7.08
C GLY A 203 2.59 -0.96 -5.63
N LEU A 204 1.70 -1.32 -4.72
CA LEU A 204 1.97 -1.32 -3.29
C LEU A 204 1.91 -2.75 -2.77
N SER A 205 2.77 -3.07 -1.81
CA SER A 205 2.65 -4.32 -1.04
C SER A 205 1.47 -4.23 -0.07
N CYS A 206 1.16 -5.35 0.58
CA CYS A 206 0.48 -5.29 1.87
C CYS A 206 1.25 -4.38 2.82
N ALA A 207 0.53 -3.61 3.62
CA ALA A 207 1.09 -2.86 4.73
C ALA A 207 0.92 -3.66 6.02
N PHE A 208 1.84 -3.50 6.97
CA PHE A 208 1.72 -4.11 8.30
C PHE A 208 2.12 -3.12 9.39
N GLN A 209 1.41 -3.17 10.51
CA GLN A 209 1.67 -2.28 11.64
C GLN A 209 3.03 -2.60 12.26
N ILE A 210 3.84 -1.58 12.49
CA ILE A 210 5.10 -1.74 13.23
C ILE A 210 4.85 -1.58 14.74
N PRO A 211 5.55 -2.34 15.60
CA PRO A 211 5.47 -2.17 17.04
C PRO A 211 5.76 -0.73 17.49
N PRO A 212 5.02 -0.16 18.47
CA PRO A 212 5.25 1.19 18.97
C PRO A 212 6.68 1.45 19.46
N ALA A 213 7.34 0.43 20.02
CA ALA A 213 8.74 0.53 20.46
C ALA A 213 9.71 0.76 19.30
N ILE A 214 9.45 0.18 18.11
CA ILE A 214 10.25 0.42 16.90
C ILE A 214 9.93 1.81 16.36
N ALA A 215 8.64 2.16 16.28
CA ALA A 215 8.22 3.49 15.83
C ALA A 215 8.82 4.62 16.69
N ALA A 216 8.96 4.42 18.00
CA ALA A 216 9.59 5.38 18.91
C ALA A 216 11.06 5.65 18.55
N LYS A 217 11.78 4.64 18.06
CA LYS A 217 13.18 4.76 17.65
C LYS A 217 13.32 5.46 16.30
N VAL A 218 12.44 5.15 15.35
CA VAL A 218 12.43 5.81 14.03
C VAL A 218 12.03 7.28 14.14
N MET A 219 11.06 7.61 14.98
CA MET A 219 10.51 8.97 15.13
C MET A 219 11.23 9.79 16.21
N GLY A 220 12.23 9.21 16.88
CA GLY A 220 13.00 9.88 17.92
C GLY A 220 14.13 10.75 17.36
N ASP A 221 14.84 11.42 18.25
CA ASP A 221 15.85 12.43 17.89
C ASP A 221 17.05 11.86 17.10
N GLU A 222 17.40 10.59 17.33
CA GLU A 222 18.48 9.90 16.61
C GLU A 222 18.06 9.44 15.19
N ALA A 223 16.76 9.51 14.85
CA ALA A 223 16.20 9.21 13.53
C ALA A 223 16.72 7.91 12.88
N MET A 224 16.67 6.81 13.64
CA MET A 224 17.14 5.48 13.18
C MET A 224 16.37 4.99 11.95
N ASP A 225 17.06 4.28 11.06
CA ASP A 225 16.36 3.53 10.03
C ASP A 225 15.59 2.34 10.63
N LEU A 226 14.66 1.74 9.86
CA LEU A 226 13.81 0.68 10.39
C LEU A 226 14.59 -0.57 10.82
N SER A 227 15.71 -0.89 10.17
CA SER A 227 16.56 -2.04 10.54
C SER A 227 17.27 -1.78 11.87
N GLU A 228 17.88 -0.61 12.01
CA GLU A 228 18.52 -0.13 13.25
C GLU A 228 17.52 -0.08 14.39
N ALA A 229 16.35 0.55 14.17
CA ALA A 229 15.27 0.65 15.13
C ALA A 229 14.75 -0.74 15.56
N THR A 230 14.70 -1.70 14.63
CA THR A 230 14.28 -3.08 14.92
C THR A 230 15.26 -3.76 15.89
N VAL A 231 16.57 -3.56 15.68
CA VAL A 231 17.61 -4.11 16.56
C VAL A 231 17.59 -3.40 17.91
N ALA A 232 17.56 -2.07 17.92
CA ALA A 232 17.54 -1.25 19.13
C ALA A 232 16.32 -1.52 20.02
N ALA A 233 15.18 -1.88 19.42
CA ALA A 233 13.97 -2.26 20.14
C ALA A 233 13.93 -3.75 20.55
N GLY A 234 14.96 -4.54 20.25
CA GLY A 234 15.07 -5.94 20.66
C GLY A 234 14.26 -6.95 19.84
N TYR A 235 13.79 -6.56 18.64
CA TYR A 235 13.02 -7.44 17.75
C TYR A 235 13.91 -8.28 16.81
N SER A 236 15.19 -7.93 16.71
CA SER A 236 16.20 -8.67 15.95
C SER A 236 17.58 -8.46 16.58
N LYS A 237 18.50 -9.39 16.35
CA LYS A 237 19.94 -9.22 16.63
C LYS A 237 20.75 -8.93 15.36
N ASP A 238 20.10 -8.94 14.21
CA ASP A 238 20.72 -8.83 12.90
C ASP A 238 20.54 -7.41 12.35
N GLY A 239 21.62 -6.63 12.34
CA GLY A 239 21.63 -5.28 11.78
C GLY A 239 21.37 -5.25 10.26
N ALA A 240 21.62 -6.36 9.57
CA ALA A 240 21.36 -6.49 8.13
C ALA A 240 19.98 -7.11 7.83
N ILE A 241 19.03 -7.11 8.78
CA ILE A 241 17.70 -7.69 8.59
C ILE A 241 16.97 -7.12 7.36
N GLY A 242 17.21 -5.85 7.02
CA GLY A 242 16.70 -5.20 5.82
C GLY A 242 17.17 -5.84 4.51
N SER A 243 18.33 -6.48 4.48
CA SER A 243 18.84 -7.20 3.30
C SER A 243 18.56 -8.70 3.37
N LYS A 244 17.66 -9.13 4.27
CA LYS A 244 17.25 -10.52 4.47
C LYS A 244 15.72 -10.63 4.61
N GLY A 245 15.23 -11.24 5.68
CA GLY A 245 13.79 -11.46 5.90
C GLY A 245 12.96 -10.21 6.19
N GLY A 246 13.61 -9.08 6.54
CA GLY A 246 12.96 -7.84 6.96
C GLY A 246 12.22 -7.94 8.30
N LEU A 247 11.75 -6.81 8.80
CA LEU A 247 10.95 -6.74 10.03
C LEU A 247 9.69 -7.62 9.93
N ILE A 248 9.01 -7.63 8.78
CA ILE A 248 7.85 -8.50 8.55
C ILE A 248 8.18 -9.98 8.75
N GLY A 249 9.36 -10.43 8.30
CA GLY A 249 9.82 -11.80 8.52
C GLY A 249 10.01 -12.11 10.00
N ALA A 250 10.58 -11.17 10.76
CA ALA A 250 10.72 -11.32 12.21
C ALA A 250 9.35 -11.38 12.92
N LEU A 251 8.43 -10.45 12.62
CA LEU A 251 7.12 -10.37 13.26
C LEU A 251 6.22 -11.56 12.92
N THR A 252 6.26 -12.01 11.66
CA THR A 252 5.42 -13.12 11.19
C THR A 252 6.05 -14.50 11.41
N ARG A 253 7.28 -14.56 11.94
CA ARG A 253 8.10 -15.78 12.07
C ARG A 253 8.28 -16.49 10.73
N GLY A 254 8.63 -15.72 9.71
CA GLY A 254 8.94 -16.21 8.35
C GLY A 254 7.74 -16.59 7.50
N ARG A 255 6.50 -16.36 7.95
CA ARG A 255 5.30 -16.65 7.15
C ARG A 255 5.10 -15.66 6.01
N VAL A 256 5.54 -14.42 6.19
CA VAL A 256 5.64 -13.41 5.14
C VAL A 256 7.02 -12.76 5.26
N THR A 257 7.79 -12.84 4.19
CA THR A 257 9.15 -12.28 4.12
C THR A 257 9.17 -10.94 3.38
N ARG A 258 10.27 -10.20 3.53
CA ARG A 258 10.55 -9.01 2.73
C ARG A 258 10.60 -9.29 1.22
N ARG A 259 10.94 -10.52 0.81
CA ARG A 259 10.87 -10.88 -0.60
C ARG A 259 9.41 -10.98 -1.06
N ASP A 260 8.56 -11.64 -0.27
CA ASP A 260 7.16 -11.93 -0.62
C ASP A 260 6.33 -10.65 -0.82
N TYR A 261 6.38 -9.72 0.13
CA TYR A 261 5.62 -8.47 0.00
C TYR A 261 6.20 -7.55 -1.11
N THR A 262 7.48 -7.69 -1.47
CA THR A 262 8.09 -6.95 -2.60
C THR A 262 7.60 -7.55 -3.92
N ILE A 263 7.58 -8.88 -4.04
CA ILE A 263 6.98 -9.60 -5.17
C ILE A 263 5.52 -9.16 -5.35
N GLN A 264 4.75 -9.08 -4.26
CA GLN A 264 3.38 -8.59 -4.29
C GLN A 264 3.31 -7.17 -4.87
N ALA A 265 4.12 -6.23 -4.37
CA ALA A 265 4.14 -4.85 -4.88
C ALA A 265 4.49 -4.77 -6.37
N ILE A 266 5.46 -5.57 -6.83
CA ILE A 266 5.84 -5.65 -8.25
C ILE A 266 4.65 -6.13 -9.09
N ARG A 267 3.98 -7.21 -8.68
CA ARG A 267 2.81 -7.73 -9.38
C ARG A 267 1.68 -6.70 -9.44
N MET A 268 1.46 -5.95 -8.36
CA MET A 268 0.49 -4.84 -8.35
C MET A 268 0.87 -3.75 -9.36
N ALA A 269 2.15 -3.44 -9.51
CA ALA A 269 2.62 -2.43 -10.46
C ALA A 269 2.51 -2.88 -11.93
N LEU A 270 2.46 -4.19 -12.17
CA LEU A 270 2.30 -4.80 -13.50
C LEU A 270 0.83 -4.92 -13.95
N THR A 271 -0.16 -4.73 -13.06
CA THR A 271 -1.59 -4.91 -13.37
C THR A 271 -2.08 -4.08 -14.57
N GLU A 272 -1.63 -2.84 -14.71
CA GLU A 272 -1.95 -1.96 -15.86
C GLU A 272 -0.99 -2.15 -17.06
N ARG A 273 -0.01 -3.04 -16.94
CA ARG A 273 0.95 -3.37 -18.01
C ARG A 273 0.57 -4.66 -18.75
N GLU A 274 -0.21 -5.54 -18.11
CA GLU A 274 -0.68 -6.77 -18.73
C GLU A 274 -1.60 -6.48 -19.95
N PRO A 275 -1.46 -7.24 -21.05
CA PRO A 275 -2.39 -7.17 -22.15
C PRO A 275 -3.80 -7.49 -21.66
N ARG A 276 -4.74 -6.57 -21.84
CA ARG A 276 -6.16 -6.85 -21.62
C ARG A 276 -6.70 -7.54 -22.87
N ALA A 277 -7.45 -8.62 -22.68
CA ALA A 277 -8.36 -9.09 -23.72
C ALA A 277 -9.21 -7.89 -24.15
N SER A 278 -9.22 -7.58 -25.45
CA SER A 278 -10.02 -6.50 -26.02
C SER A 278 -11.43 -6.60 -25.45
N ARG A 279 -11.94 -5.52 -24.85
CA ARG A 279 -13.30 -5.47 -24.29
C ARG A 279 -14.33 -5.64 -25.41
N GLY A 280 -14.60 -6.87 -25.80
CA GLY A 280 -15.88 -7.28 -26.32
C GLY A 280 -16.81 -7.48 -25.12
N LEU A 281 -17.24 -6.39 -24.49
CA LEU A 281 -18.46 -6.45 -23.69
C LEU A 281 -19.59 -6.68 -24.70
N PRO A 282 -20.30 -7.83 -24.70
CA PRO A 282 -21.49 -7.94 -25.51
C PRO A 282 -22.44 -6.83 -25.06
N ALA A 283 -22.94 -6.05 -26.01
CA ALA A 283 -23.99 -5.07 -25.80
C ALA A 283 -25.31 -5.80 -25.51
N ALA A 284 -25.40 -6.48 -24.36
CA ALA A 284 -26.61 -7.09 -23.88
C ALA A 284 -27.40 -6.04 -23.07
N SER A 285 -28.23 -5.28 -23.80
CA SER A 285 -29.59 -4.96 -23.38
C SER A 285 -29.79 -4.52 -21.92
N LEU A 286 -29.42 -3.28 -21.60
CA LEU A 286 -30.10 -2.53 -20.54
C LEU A 286 -31.37 -1.90 -21.12
N ARG A 287 -32.39 -2.73 -21.37
CA ARG A 287 -33.79 -2.26 -21.43
C ARG A 287 -34.42 -2.51 -20.08
N ASN A 288 -34.28 -1.56 -19.15
CA ASN A 288 -35.17 -1.50 -18.00
C ASN A 288 -36.50 -0.89 -18.48
N THR A 289 -37.43 -1.74 -18.88
CA THR A 289 -38.85 -1.37 -18.93
C THR A 289 -39.35 -1.35 -17.49
N VAL A 290 -39.42 -0.17 -16.88
CA VAL A 290 -40.23 0.02 -15.69
C VAL A 290 -41.67 0.21 -16.18
N ALA A 291 -42.43 -0.88 -16.20
CA ALA A 291 -43.89 -0.78 -16.24
C ALA A 291 -44.34 -0.43 -14.81
N VAL A 292 -44.68 0.84 -14.61
CA VAL A 292 -45.47 1.28 -13.45
C VAL A 292 -46.90 0.84 -13.74
N THR A 293 -47.35 -0.23 -13.09
CA THR A 293 -48.78 -0.50 -12.94
C THR A 293 -49.26 0.22 -11.69
N GLU A 294 -50.02 1.29 -11.88
CA GLU A 294 -50.88 1.87 -10.84
C GLU A 294 -52.02 0.88 -10.52
N ALA A 295 -52.23 0.64 -9.23
CA ALA A 295 -53.47 0.16 -8.63
C ALA A 295 -53.53 0.65 -7.19
#